data_AF-A0AA86PG56-F1
#
_entry.id   AF-A0AA86PG56-F1
#
_cell.length_a   1.000
_cell.length_b   1.000
_cell.length_c   1.000
_cell.angle_alpha   90.00
_cell.angle_beta   90.00
_cell.angle_gamma   90.00
#
_symmetry.space_group_name_H-M   'P 1'
#
loop_
_entity.id
_entity.type
_entity.pdbx_description
1 polymer ?
#
loop_
_entity_poly.entity_id
_entity_poly.type
_entity_poly.pdbx_seq_one_letter_code
_entity_poly.pdbx_strand_id
1 'polypeptide(L)'
;MDVSEIFKRFASRAAHSSQITQSSTEPQIVQNQIAQRQNSVKLIDLKLSSSKPELVQYDDVNAPDPEFLTYLREQPNTIDIPRHWRVQKGSFMSQKLSKGSFRHLKNLEFRIPKQYMKAALERKNALDKIQEQTFQQLARNEIKVNQQETLYEVREEEYADNNEYLPFGQVFYQGRLTELKFKYDFTKGELSDRLKHAIQYKEGEDAPWTHKMKILGLE
;
A
#
# COMPACT_ATOMS: atom_id res chain seq x y z
N MET A 1 26.30 18.37 -33.01
CA MET A 1 27.27 17.60 -32.22
C MET A 1 27.38 16.24 -32.86
N ASP A 2 28.59 15.86 -33.27
CA ASP A 2 28.80 14.69 -34.10
C ASP A 2 28.83 13.41 -33.25
N VAL A 3 28.06 12.39 -33.63
CA VAL A 3 27.87 11.17 -32.81
C VAL A 3 29.20 10.43 -32.60
N SER A 4 30.10 10.55 -33.57
CA SER A 4 31.48 10.04 -33.53
C SER A 4 32.30 10.60 -32.37
N GLU A 5 32.06 11.86 -32.01
CA GLU A 5 32.78 12.60 -30.97
C GLU A 5 32.32 12.17 -29.57
N ILE A 6 31.04 11.84 -29.44
CA ILE A 6 30.44 11.28 -28.22
C ILE A 6 31.03 9.89 -27.93
N PHE A 7 31.11 9.02 -28.94
CA PHE A 7 31.71 7.69 -28.78
C PHE A 7 33.21 7.76 -28.42
N LYS A 8 33.96 8.69 -29.02
CA LYS A 8 35.37 8.92 -28.66
C LYS A 8 35.53 9.41 -27.22
N ARG A 9 34.63 10.27 -26.73
CA ARG A 9 34.61 10.73 -25.33
C ARG A 9 34.26 9.60 -24.35
N PHE A 10 33.37 8.70 -24.73
CA PHE A 10 33.08 7.51 -23.91
C PHE A 10 34.27 6.54 -23.88
N ALA A 11 34.90 6.31 -25.02
CA ALA A 11 36.09 5.45 -25.12
C ALA A 11 37.27 6.02 -24.30
N SER A 12 37.52 7.33 -24.37
CA SER A 12 38.60 7.96 -23.59
C SER A 12 38.33 7.94 -22.08
N ARG A 13 37.06 8.12 -21.66
CA ARG A 13 36.65 8.04 -20.26
C ARG A 13 36.76 6.62 -19.70
N ALA A 14 36.41 5.61 -20.50
CA ALA A 14 36.60 4.20 -20.14
C ALA A 14 38.10 3.89 -19.99
N ALA A 15 38.94 4.34 -20.92
CA ALA A 15 40.39 4.16 -20.87
C ALA A 15 41.03 4.81 -19.62
N HIS A 16 40.62 6.04 -19.26
CA HIS A 16 41.04 6.70 -18.02
C HIS A 16 40.59 5.94 -16.76
N SER A 17 39.38 5.38 -16.73
CA SER A 17 38.91 4.56 -15.60
C SER A 17 39.77 3.30 -15.39
N SER A 18 40.24 2.68 -16.46
CA SER A 18 41.15 1.52 -16.41
C SER A 18 42.60 1.88 -16.07
N GLN A 19 43.03 3.13 -16.28
CA GLN A 19 44.36 3.60 -15.87
C GLN A 19 44.40 3.97 -14.38
N ILE A 20 43.31 4.53 -13.83
CA ILE A 20 43.20 4.85 -12.39
C ILE A 20 43.28 3.60 -11.52
N THR A 21 42.82 2.45 -12.03
CA THR A 21 42.85 1.16 -11.32
C THR A 21 44.22 0.48 -11.30
N GLN A 22 45.22 0.97 -12.06
CA GLN A 22 46.55 0.37 -12.10
C GLN A 22 47.61 1.11 -11.27
N SER A 23 47.33 2.31 -10.73
CA SER A 23 48.34 3.16 -10.11
C SER A 23 48.05 3.62 -8.67
N SER A 24 47.31 2.84 -7.88
CA SER A 24 47.17 3.11 -6.45
C SER A 24 47.10 1.82 -5.65
N THR A 25 47.99 1.70 -4.66
CA THR A 25 47.86 0.79 -3.52
C THR A 25 46.62 1.19 -2.73
N GLU A 26 45.45 0.78 -3.22
CA GLU A 26 44.18 0.95 -2.53
C GLU A 26 44.19 0.12 -1.24
N PRO A 27 43.57 0.62 -0.15
CA PRO A 27 43.51 -0.12 1.11
C PRO A 27 42.85 -1.49 0.89
N GLN A 28 43.33 -2.54 1.57
CA GLN A 28 42.90 -3.95 1.39
C GLN A 28 41.36 -4.12 1.41
N ILE A 29 40.66 -3.29 2.18
CA ILE A 29 39.20 -3.26 2.26
C ILE A 29 38.57 -2.93 0.90
N VAL A 30 39.13 -1.98 0.16
CA VAL A 30 38.62 -1.56 -1.16
C VAL A 30 38.90 -2.64 -2.20
N GLN A 31 40.06 -3.31 -2.13
CA GLN A 31 40.39 -4.43 -3.03
C GLN A 31 39.43 -5.62 -2.84
N ASN A 32 39.10 -5.96 -1.59
CA ASN A 32 38.12 -7.02 -1.29
C ASN A 32 36.71 -6.66 -1.77
N GLN A 33 36.30 -5.39 -1.65
CA GLN A 33 35.01 -4.92 -2.18
C GLN A 33 34.98 -4.97 -3.71
N ILE A 34 36.09 -4.65 -4.38
CA ILE A 34 36.20 -4.73 -5.85
C ILE A 34 36.12 -6.19 -6.32
N ALA A 35 36.84 -7.10 -5.66
CA ALA A 35 36.78 -8.53 -5.97
C ALA A 35 35.36 -9.11 -5.78
N GLN A 36 34.65 -8.73 -4.71
CA GLN A 36 33.26 -9.13 -4.50
C GLN A 36 32.32 -8.60 -5.58
N ARG A 37 32.51 -7.35 -6.03
CA ARG A 37 31.71 -6.78 -7.13
C ARG A 37 31.97 -7.46 -8.47
N GLN A 38 33.21 -7.87 -8.73
CA GLN A 38 33.58 -8.57 -9.96
C GLN A 38 32.94 -9.96 -10.06
N ASN A 39 32.69 -10.61 -8.91
CA ASN A 39 32.01 -11.90 -8.84
C ASN A 39 30.47 -11.78 -8.77
N SER A 40 29.92 -10.57 -8.77
CA SER A 40 28.46 -10.38 -8.71
C SER A 40 27.81 -10.67 -10.07
N VAL A 41 26.70 -11.39 -10.04
CA VAL A 41 25.89 -11.72 -11.23
C VAL A 41 25.18 -10.47 -11.73
N LYS A 42 25.17 -10.19 -13.04
CA LYS A 42 24.42 -9.04 -13.57
C LYS A 42 22.92 -9.31 -13.49
N LEU A 43 22.14 -8.25 -13.29
CA LEU A 43 20.67 -8.34 -13.25
C LEU A 43 20.08 -8.99 -14.51
N ILE A 44 20.65 -8.71 -15.67
CA ILE A 44 20.17 -9.27 -16.94
C ILE A 44 20.40 -10.78 -16.98
N ASP A 45 21.60 -11.22 -16.58
CA ASP A 45 21.96 -12.63 -16.57
C ASP A 45 21.05 -13.41 -15.59
N LEU A 46 20.75 -12.83 -14.43
CA LEU A 46 19.81 -13.40 -13.45
C LEU A 46 18.38 -13.49 -13.98
N LYS A 47 17.93 -12.49 -14.74
CA LYS A 47 16.62 -12.53 -15.40
C LYS A 47 16.56 -13.55 -16.54
N LEU A 48 17.66 -13.77 -17.24
CA LEU A 48 17.72 -14.75 -18.32
C LEU A 48 17.72 -16.19 -17.79
N SER A 49 18.28 -16.45 -16.60
CA SER A 49 18.28 -17.78 -15.97
C SER A 49 16.99 -18.10 -15.22
N SER A 50 16.27 -17.08 -14.74
CA SER A 50 15.01 -17.18 -14.00
C SER A 50 13.84 -17.64 -14.87
N SER A 51 12.95 -18.45 -14.29
CA SER A 51 11.69 -18.88 -14.92
C SER A 51 10.64 -17.76 -14.92
N LYS A 52 10.64 -16.92 -13.88
CA LYS A 52 9.73 -15.76 -13.70
C LYS A 52 10.52 -14.45 -13.53
N PRO A 53 11.07 -13.90 -14.64
CA PRO A 53 11.97 -12.74 -14.59
C PRO A 53 11.31 -11.45 -14.07
N GLU A 54 9.98 -11.39 -13.99
CA GLU A 54 9.22 -10.29 -13.42
C GLU A 54 9.36 -10.17 -11.90
N LEU A 55 9.65 -11.27 -11.20
CA LEU A 55 9.82 -11.31 -9.74
C LEU A 55 11.23 -10.90 -9.31
N VAL A 56 12.19 -10.89 -10.24
CA VAL A 56 13.57 -10.50 -9.99
C VAL A 56 13.67 -8.98 -9.79
N GLN A 57 14.15 -8.59 -8.61
CA GLN A 57 14.35 -7.21 -8.18
C GLN A 57 15.82 -6.81 -8.39
N TYR A 58 16.08 -5.52 -8.54
CA TYR A 58 17.44 -5.02 -8.80
C TYR A 58 18.41 -5.27 -7.61
N ASP A 59 17.89 -5.37 -6.39
CA ASP A 59 18.70 -5.62 -5.18
C ASP A 59 19.15 -7.07 -5.05
N ASP A 60 18.51 -8.01 -5.76
CA ASP A 60 18.79 -9.44 -5.64
C ASP A 60 20.22 -9.79 -6.09
N VAL A 61 20.78 -8.98 -6.99
CA VAL A 61 22.17 -9.08 -7.46
C VAL A 61 23.19 -9.00 -6.32
N ASN A 62 22.86 -8.27 -5.25
CA ASN A 62 23.75 -8.09 -4.10
C ASN A 62 23.55 -9.17 -3.02
N ALA A 63 22.68 -10.15 -3.25
CA ALA A 63 22.50 -11.26 -2.33
C ALA A 63 23.74 -12.16 -2.31
N PRO A 64 24.02 -12.86 -1.18
CA PRO A 64 25.13 -13.81 -1.12
C PRO A 64 24.97 -14.96 -2.12
N ASP A 65 23.73 -15.37 -2.39
CA ASP A 65 23.36 -16.34 -3.41
C ASP A 65 22.12 -15.84 -4.18
N PRO A 66 22.32 -15.15 -5.33
CA PRO A 66 21.24 -14.53 -6.09
C PRO A 66 20.36 -15.56 -6.83
N GLU A 67 20.93 -16.68 -7.27
CA GLU A 67 20.19 -17.73 -7.98
C GLU A 67 19.23 -18.44 -7.03
N PHE A 68 19.71 -18.83 -5.85
CA PHE A 68 18.87 -19.47 -4.84
C PHE A 68 17.78 -18.54 -4.30
N LEU A 69 18.11 -17.26 -4.08
CA LEU A 69 17.11 -16.27 -3.65
C LEU A 69 15.99 -16.14 -4.69
N THR A 70 16.34 -16.11 -5.97
CA THR A 70 15.37 -16.06 -7.06
C THR A 70 14.52 -17.32 -7.08
N TYR A 71 15.15 -18.50 -6.94
CA TYR A 71 14.45 -19.79 -6.86
C TYR A 71 13.40 -19.83 -5.73
N LEU A 72 13.70 -19.28 -4.55
CA LEU A 72 12.75 -19.20 -3.43
C LEU A 72 11.57 -18.27 -3.75
N ARG A 73 11.84 -17.14 -4.40
CA ARG A 73 10.81 -16.17 -4.77
C ARG A 73 9.87 -16.71 -5.85
N GLU A 74 10.37 -17.57 -6.74
CA GLU A 74 9.57 -18.20 -7.79
C GLU A 74 8.59 -19.25 -7.28
N GLN A 75 8.79 -19.78 -6.08
CA GLN A 75 7.94 -20.82 -5.50
C GLN A 75 6.48 -20.35 -5.36
N PRO A 76 5.52 -21.24 -5.61
CA PRO A 76 4.10 -20.90 -5.46
C PRO A 76 3.79 -20.51 -4.02
N ASN A 77 2.87 -19.56 -3.86
CA ASN A 77 2.42 -19.04 -2.56
C ASN A 77 3.52 -18.37 -1.71
N THR A 78 4.68 -18.06 -2.28
CA THR A 78 5.66 -17.18 -1.62
C THR A 78 5.15 -15.73 -1.67
N ILE A 79 5.25 -15.04 -0.53
CA ILE A 79 4.93 -13.62 -0.40
C ILE A 79 6.23 -12.83 -0.38
N ASP A 80 6.33 -11.82 -1.22
CA ASP A 80 7.49 -10.93 -1.27
C ASP A 80 7.69 -10.10 -0.01
N ILE A 81 8.94 -9.71 0.21
CA ILE A 81 9.33 -8.87 1.34
C ILE A 81 8.61 -7.51 1.23
N PRO A 82 7.95 -7.02 2.29
CA PRO A 82 7.18 -5.78 2.26
C PRO A 82 8.00 -4.54 1.85
N ARG A 83 7.54 -3.76 0.87
CA ARG A 83 8.28 -2.62 0.26
C ARG A 83 8.96 -1.64 1.21
N HIS A 84 8.45 -1.48 2.44
CA HIS A 84 8.98 -0.52 3.41
C HIS A 84 10.40 -0.88 3.91
N TRP A 85 10.88 -2.11 3.71
CA TRP A 85 12.22 -2.53 4.14
C TRP A 85 13.36 -1.71 3.51
N ARG A 86 13.15 -1.19 2.29
CA ARG A 86 14.14 -0.40 1.54
C ARG A 86 14.18 1.08 1.94
N VAL A 87 13.21 1.52 2.72
CA VAL A 87 13.03 2.95 3.01
C VAL A 87 14.05 3.36 4.09
N GLN A 88 15.19 3.91 3.66
CA GLN A 88 16.28 4.33 4.55
C GLN A 88 15.90 5.41 5.58
N LYS A 89 14.79 6.13 5.39
CA LYS A 89 14.38 7.24 6.26
C LYS A 89 12.95 7.07 6.76
N GLY A 90 12.84 6.70 8.03
CA GLY A 90 11.60 6.63 8.80
C GLY A 90 11.37 5.23 9.37
N SER A 91 10.91 5.16 10.61
CA SER A 91 10.25 3.95 11.11
C SER A 91 9.01 3.67 10.27
N PHE A 92 8.59 2.41 10.19
CA PHE A 92 7.31 2.05 9.56
C PHE A 92 6.20 2.95 10.15
N MET A 93 5.40 3.59 9.28
CA MET A 93 4.36 4.59 9.63
C MET A 93 4.86 5.96 10.13
N SER A 94 6.17 6.20 10.20
CA SER A 94 6.76 7.46 10.66
C SER A 94 6.90 8.52 9.57
N GLN A 95 6.85 8.13 8.28
CA GLN A 95 6.89 9.12 7.20
C GLN A 95 5.76 10.11 7.42
N LYS A 96 6.16 11.36 7.71
CA LYS A 96 5.27 12.47 8.02
C LYS A 96 4.14 12.45 7.01
N LEU A 97 2.92 12.49 7.55
CA LEU A 97 1.70 12.83 6.84
C LEU A 97 2.03 14.03 5.95
N SER A 98 2.41 13.79 4.69
CA SER A 98 2.65 14.84 3.73
C SER A 98 1.37 15.66 3.74
N LYS A 99 1.50 16.97 3.99
CA LYS A 99 0.42 17.87 4.42
C LYS A 99 -0.80 17.86 3.47
N GLY A 100 -0.68 17.29 2.28
CA GLY A 100 -1.78 17.09 1.32
C GLY A 100 -2.43 15.68 1.29
N SER A 101 -1.71 14.59 1.59
CA SER A 101 -2.13 13.22 1.22
C SER A 101 -3.02 12.51 2.24
N PHE A 102 -3.00 12.93 3.52
CA PHE A 102 -3.72 12.26 4.61
C PHE A 102 -4.78 13.14 5.27
N ARG A 103 -5.27 14.21 4.59
CA ARG A 103 -6.39 15.01 5.11
C ARG A 103 -7.63 14.15 5.41
N HIS A 104 -7.80 13.05 4.68
CA HIS A 104 -8.89 12.10 4.86
C HIS A 104 -8.67 11.08 5.98
N LEU A 105 -7.42 10.87 6.46
CA LEU A 105 -7.14 9.94 7.58
C LEU A 105 -7.22 10.58 8.96
N LYS A 106 -7.12 11.91 9.05
CA LYS A 106 -7.29 12.62 10.34
C LYS A 106 -8.70 12.41 10.93
N ASN A 107 -9.66 12.03 10.10
CA ASN A 107 -11.04 11.76 10.48
C ASN A 107 -11.35 10.26 10.49
N LEU A 108 -10.33 9.37 10.53
CA LEU A 108 -10.58 7.95 10.74
C LEU A 108 -10.89 7.73 12.22
N GLU A 109 -12.05 8.23 12.63
CA GLU A 109 -12.67 7.86 13.89
C GLU A 109 -12.94 6.36 13.84
N PHE A 110 -12.77 5.69 14.99
CA PHE A 110 -13.12 4.30 15.09
C PHE A 110 -14.62 4.13 14.80
N ARG A 111 -14.94 3.55 13.64
CA ARG A 111 -16.31 3.25 13.27
C ARG A 111 -16.70 1.92 13.88
N ILE A 112 -17.64 1.98 14.81
CA ILE A 112 -18.25 0.79 15.40
C ILE A 112 -18.98 0.02 14.29
N PRO A 113 -18.78 -1.31 14.17
CA PRO A 113 -19.53 -2.12 13.22
C PRO A 113 -21.04 -1.95 13.39
N LYS A 114 -21.79 -2.05 12.30
CA LYS A 114 -23.24 -1.79 12.31
C LYS A 114 -24.00 -2.64 13.34
N GLN A 115 -23.56 -3.87 13.55
CA GLN A 115 -24.12 -4.81 14.54
C GLN A 115 -24.10 -4.21 15.95
N TYR A 116 -22.96 -3.67 16.37
CA TYR A 116 -22.79 -3.10 17.71
C TYR A 116 -23.26 -1.65 17.84
N MET A 117 -23.73 -1.01 16.75
CA MET A 117 -24.05 0.41 16.75
C MET A 117 -25.20 0.76 17.70
N LYS A 118 -26.21 -0.11 17.80
CA LYS A 118 -27.36 0.10 18.69
C LYS A 118 -26.94 0.03 20.17
N ALA A 119 -26.25 -1.04 20.55
CA ALA A 119 -25.75 -1.23 21.91
C ALA A 119 -24.76 -0.11 22.32
N ALA A 120 -23.90 0.32 21.38
CA ALA A 120 -23.00 1.43 21.61
C ALA A 120 -23.74 2.75 21.83
N LEU A 121 -24.81 3.02 21.08
CA LEU A 121 -25.63 4.22 21.25
C LEU A 121 -26.36 4.24 22.59
N GLU A 122 -26.92 3.10 23.00
CA GLU A 122 -27.57 2.94 24.31
C GLU A 122 -26.58 3.20 25.45
N ARG A 123 -25.36 2.66 25.36
CA ARG A 123 -24.30 2.92 26.35
C ARG A 123 -23.87 4.39 26.35
N LYS A 124 -23.73 5.01 25.18
CA LYS A 124 -23.42 6.44 25.07
C LYS A 124 -24.48 7.28 25.77
N ASN A 125 -25.76 7.01 25.50
CA ASN A 125 -26.88 7.72 26.12
C ASN A 125 -26.93 7.50 27.64
N ALA A 126 -26.57 6.31 28.13
CA ALA A 126 -26.46 6.03 29.56
C ALA A 126 -25.31 6.83 30.20
N LEU A 127 -24.15 6.89 29.55
CA LEU A 127 -23.01 7.68 30.02
C LEU A 127 -23.31 9.19 30.01
N ASP A 128 -23.94 9.71 28.98
CA ASP A 128 -24.32 11.12 28.90
C ASP A 128 -25.28 11.48 30.05
N LYS A 129 -26.26 10.63 30.35
CA LYS A 129 -27.16 10.79 31.50
C LYS A 129 -26.43 10.77 32.84
N ILE A 130 -25.36 10.00 32.98
CA ILE A 130 -24.51 9.97 34.18
C ILE A 130 -23.70 11.27 34.26
N GLN A 131 -23.17 11.77 33.15
CA GLN A 131 -22.40 13.01 33.11
C GLN A 131 -23.24 14.27 33.40
N GLU A 132 -24.52 14.26 33.04
CA GLU A 132 -25.45 15.36 33.35
C GLU A 132 -25.88 15.39 34.84
N GLN A 133 -25.69 14.29 35.58
CA GLN A 133 -26.07 14.22 36.99
C GLN A 133 -25.12 15.00 37.88
N THR A 134 -25.67 15.61 38.93
CA THR A 134 -24.87 16.30 39.94
C THR A 134 -24.12 15.30 40.82
N PHE A 135 -22.98 15.73 41.39
CA PHE A 135 -22.14 14.89 42.24
C PHE A 135 -22.88 14.22 43.41
N GLN A 136 -23.87 14.91 44.00
CA GLN A 136 -24.73 14.36 45.06
C GLN A 136 -25.67 13.25 44.57
N GLN A 137 -26.16 13.35 43.33
CA GLN A 137 -27.00 12.33 42.71
C GLN A 137 -26.18 11.08 42.35
N LEU A 138 -24.95 11.26 41.85
CA LEU A 138 -24.02 10.17 41.58
C LEU A 138 -23.71 9.36 42.84
N ALA A 139 -23.38 10.03 43.95
CA ALA A 139 -23.10 9.36 45.23
C ALA A 139 -24.29 8.55 45.78
N ARG A 140 -25.54 8.95 45.47
CA ARG A 140 -26.74 8.16 45.81
C ARG A 140 -26.97 6.97 44.86
N ASN A 141 -26.59 7.12 43.59
CA ASN A 141 -26.78 6.11 42.57
C ASN A 141 -25.75 4.98 42.65
N GLU A 142 -24.49 5.27 43.02
CA GLU A 142 -23.46 4.24 43.24
C GLU A 142 -23.89 3.14 44.23
N ILE A 143 -24.66 3.50 45.25
CA ILE A 143 -25.19 2.56 46.25
C ILE A 143 -26.19 1.56 45.63
N LYS A 144 -26.84 1.92 44.50
CA LYS A 144 -27.85 1.11 43.81
C LYS A 144 -27.29 0.29 42.63
N VAL A 145 -26.14 0.66 42.09
CA VAL A 145 -25.60 0.09 40.83
C VAL A 145 -25.02 -1.31 40.99
N ASN A 146 -24.70 -1.76 42.22
CA ASN A 146 -24.19 -3.11 42.49
C ASN A 146 -25.16 -4.28 42.16
N GLN A 147 -26.36 -4.01 41.62
CA GLN A 147 -27.39 -5.04 41.39
C GLN A 147 -27.73 -5.31 39.92
N GLN A 148 -27.18 -4.56 38.97
CA GLN A 148 -27.52 -4.72 37.55
C GLN A 148 -26.27 -4.80 36.67
N GLU A 149 -25.54 -5.90 36.81
CA GLU A 149 -24.65 -6.37 35.76
C GLU A 149 -25.51 -6.81 34.57
N THR A 150 -25.78 -5.86 33.67
CA THR A 150 -26.36 -6.19 32.37
C THR A 150 -25.28 -6.87 31.55
N LEU A 151 -25.18 -8.19 31.71
CA LEU A 151 -24.51 -9.06 30.74
C LEU A 151 -25.19 -8.81 29.40
N TYR A 152 -24.42 -8.27 28.45
CA TYR A 152 -24.90 -8.07 27.10
C TYR A 152 -25.17 -9.44 26.49
N GLU A 153 -26.44 -9.82 26.37
CA GLU A 153 -26.85 -10.88 25.45
C GLU A 153 -26.68 -10.34 24.02
N VAL A 154 -25.43 -10.25 23.57
CA VAL A 154 -25.12 -10.11 22.14
C VAL A 154 -25.54 -11.44 21.52
N ARG A 155 -26.66 -11.43 20.81
CA ARG A 155 -27.23 -12.63 20.20
C ARG A 155 -26.25 -13.19 19.16
N GLU A 156 -25.96 -14.48 19.21
CA GLU A 156 -24.97 -15.14 18.33
C GLU A 156 -25.20 -14.89 16.83
N GLU A 157 -26.45 -14.66 16.43
CA GLU A 157 -26.83 -14.37 15.04
C GLU A 157 -26.29 -13.02 14.51
N GLU A 158 -25.92 -12.09 15.39
CA GLU A 158 -25.31 -10.81 15.00
C GLU A 158 -23.81 -10.93 14.69
N TYR A 159 -23.18 -12.09 14.87
CA TYR A 159 -21.74 -12.34 14.62
C TYR A 159 -21.37 -12.65 13.17
N ALA A 160 -22.30 -12.53 12.20
CA ALA A 160 -21.94 -12.69 10.80
C ALA A 160 -20.91 -11.61 10.41
N ASP A 161 -19.62 -11.98 10.45
CA ASP A 161 -18.47 -11.15 10.15
C ASP A 161 -18.48 -10.77 8.66
N ASN A 162 -19.30 -9.79 8.29
CA ASN A 162 -19.28 -9.16 6.98
C ASN A 162 -18.07 -8.20 6.83
N ASN A 163 -17.02 -8.43 7.61
CA ASN A 163 -15.81 -7.62 7.58
C ASN A 163 -15.00 -7.98 6.35
N GLU A 164 -14.49 -6.96 5.65
CA GLU A 164 -13.56 -7.17 4.54
C GLU A 164 -12.20 -7.64 5.08
N TYR A 165 -11.95 -8.93 4.98
CA TYR A 165 -10.62 -9.48 5.25
C TYR A 165 -9.68 -9.27 4.08
N LEU A 166 -8.39 -9.23 4.40
CA LEU A 166 -7.34 -9.23 3.39
C LEU A 166 -7.16 -10.65 2.86
N PRO A 167 -7.26 -10.87 1.53
CA PRO A 167 -6.95 -12.17 0.96
C PRO A 167 -5.46 -12.47 1.10
N PHE A 168 -5.12 -13.76 0.96
CA PHE A 168 -3.75 -14.24 1.01
C PHE A 168 -2.83 -13.48 0.04
N GLY A 169 -1.59 -13.22 0.47
CA GLY A 169 -0.59 -12.48 -0.31
C GLY A 169 -0.70 -10.96 -0.23
N GLN A 170 -1.80 -10.40 0.31
CA GLN A 170 -1.93 -8.96 0.44
C GLN A 170 -1.30 -8.42 1.73
N VAL A 171 -0.15 -7.75 1.59
CA VAL A 171 0.57 -7.15 2.73
C VAL A 171 0.08 -5.73 3.02
N PHE A 172 -0.03 -5.36 4.30
CA PHE A 172 -0.33 -3.99 4.69
C PHE A 172 0.89 -3.07 4.50
N TYR A 173 0.70 -1.94 3.83
CA TYR A 173 1.74 -0.93 3.63
C TYR A 173 1.21 0.48 3.88
N GLN A 174 2.12 1.42 4.12
CA GLN A 174 1.79 2.81 4.35
C GLN A 174 1.12 3.40 3.09
N GLY A 175 -0.12 3.91 3.25
CA GLY A 175 -0.91 4.45 2.13
C GLY A 175 -1.96 3.49 1.59
N ARG A 176 -1.97 2.22 2.03
CA ARG A 176 -2.96 1.23 1.59
C ARG A 176 -4.41 1.65 1.84
N LEU A 177 -4.68 2.32 2.97
CA LEU A 177 -6.02 2.81 3.32
C LEU A 177 -6.41 4.10 2.58
N THR A 178 -5.44 4.86 2.06
CA THR A 178 -5.70 6.08 1.27
C THR A 178 -5.90 5.82 -0.20
N GLU A 179 -5.40 4.68 -0.70
CA GLU A 179 -5.53 4.36 -2.11
C GLU A 179 -7.00 4.10 -2.43
N LEU A 180 -7.54 4.92 -3.34
CA LEU A 180 -8.88 4.75 -3.86
C LEU A 180 -8.91 3.41 -4.62
N LYS A 181 -9.64 2.42 -4.07
CA LYS A 181 -9.90 1.15 -4.75
C LYS A 181 -10.89 1.40 -5.89
N PHE A 182 -10.43 1.90 -7.04
CA PHE A 182 -11.30 2.13 -8.21
C PHE A 182 -11.75 0.84 -8.93
N LYS A 183 -11.33 -0.35 -8.47
CA LYS A 183 -11.36 -1.56 -9.31
C LYS A 183 -12.72 -2.26 -9.43
N TYR A 184 -13.70 -1.99 -8.56
CA TYR A 184 -14.93 -2.79 -8.51
C TYR A 184 -16.23 -2.01 -8.66
N ASP A 185 -16.18 -0.68 -8.68
CA ASP A 185 -17.40 0.15 -8.68
C ASP A 185 -17.79 0.70 -10.05
N PHE A 186 -16.97 0.45 -11.10
CA PHE A 186 -17.21 0.99 -12.44
C PHE A 186 -17.37 -0.12 -13.47
N THR A 187 -18.61 -0.33 -13.85
CA THR A 187 -19.05 -1.16 -14.99
C THR A 187 -19.14 -0.29 -16.24
N LYS A 188 -18.78 -0.85 -17.40
CA LYS A 188 -18.93 -0.13 -18.68
C LYS A 188 -20.41 0.11 -18.95
N GLY A 189 -20.78 1.32 -19.35
CA GLY A 189 -22.15 1.68 -19.71
C GLY A 189 -23.00 2.21 -18.55
N GLU A 190 -22.62 1.96 -17.30
CA GLU A 190 -23.32 2.52 -16.13
C GLU A 190 -22.59 3.78 -15.66
N LEU A 191 -23.35 4.87 -15.54
CA LEU A 191 -22.84 6.13 -15.02
C LEU A 191 -23.30 6.30 -13.57
N SER A 192 -22.38 6.56 -12.66
CA SER A 192 -22.73 6.92 -11.28
C SER A 192 -23.56 8.21 -11.26
N ASP A 193 -24.46 8.36 -10.29
CA ASP A 193 -25.32 9.55 -10.21
C ASP A 193 -24.51 10.83 -10.01
N ARG A 194 -23.38 10.75 -9.31
CA ARG A 194 -22.42 11.86 -9.21
C ARG A 194 -21.90 12.29 -10.58
N LEU A 195 -21.57 11.33 -11.44
CA LEU A 195 -21.08 11.60 -12.78
C LEU A 195 -22.20 12.10 -13.70
N LYS A 196 -23.40 11.52 -13.63
CA LYS A 196 -24.59 12.00 -14.35
C LYS A 196 -24.85 13.48 -14.05
N HIS A 197 -24.85 13.87 -12.78
CA HIS A 197 -25.01 15.28 -12.39
C HIS A 197 -23.87 16.18 -12.90
N ALA A 198 -22.62 15.72 -12.85
CA ALA A 198 -21.48 16.50 -13.33
C ALA A 198 -21.53 16.73 -14.86
N ILE A 199 -22.01 15.74 -15.61
CA ILE A 199 -22.18 15.80 -17.06
C ILE A 199 -23.51 16.47 -17.45
N GLN A 200 -24.39 16.74 -16.47
CA GLN A 200 -25.77 17.21 -16.70
C GLN A 200 -26.60 16.25 -17.56
N TYR A 201 -26.33 14.95 -17.41
CA TYR A 201 -27.02 13.88 -18.09
C TYR A 201 -28.46 13.76 -17.57
N LYS A 202 -29.45 13.85 -18.48
CA LYS A 202 -30.86 13.59 -18.17
C LYS A 202 -31.19 12.12 -18.43
N GLU A 203 -32.02 11.54 -17.57
CA GLU A 203 -32.48 10.15 -17.78
C GLU A 203 -33.24 10.03 -19.09
N GLY A 204 -32.78 9.11 -19.95
CA GLY A 204 -33.31 8.87 -21.29
C GLY A 204 -32.58 9.60 -22.43
N GLU A 205 -31.61 10.44 -22.14
CA GLU A 205 -30.77 11.06 -23.17
C GLU A 205 -29.63 10.13 -23.60
N ASP A 206 -29.20 10.17 -24.86
CA ASP A 206 -27.99 9.47 -25.29
C ASP A 206 -26.78 10.14 -24.64
N ALA A 207 -25.80 9.37 -24.15
CA ALA A 207 -24.57 9.94 -23.62
C ALA A 207 -23.83 10.75 -24.70
N PRO A 208 -23.06 11.80 -24.35
CA PRO A 208 -22.50 12.73 -25.35
C PRO A 208 -21.51 12.07 -26.33
N TRP A 209 -20.87 10.96 -25.95
CA TRP A 209 -19.97 10.18 -26.81
C TRP A 209 -20.69 9.22 -27.76
N THR A 210 -22.00 8.98 -27.58
CA THR A 210 -22.79 8.04 -28.40
C THR A 210 -22.75 8.40 -29.88
N HIS A 211 -22.77 9.69 -30.22
CA HIS A 211 -22.66 10.15 -31.61
C HIS A 211 -21.33 9.74 -32.25
N LYS A 212 -20.21 9.90 -31.53
CA LYS A 212 -18.90 9.48 -32.02
C LYS A 212 -18.77 7.97 -32.14
N MET A 213 -19.35 7.21 -31.20
CA MET A 213 -19.39 5.74 -31.28
C MET A 213 -20.19 5.25 -32.50
N LYS A 214 -21.29 5.91 -32.85
CA LYS A 214 -22.05 5.58 -34.08
C LYS A 214 -21.22 5.78 -35.36
N ILE A 215 -20.32 6.77 -35.37
CA ILE A 215 -19.44 7.09 -36.52
C ILE A 215 -18.22 6.15 -36.57
N LEU A 216 -17.57 5.93 -35.43
CA LEU A 216 -16.31 5.19 -35.33
C LEU A 216 -16.50 3.67 -35.19
N GLY A 217 -17.71 3.23 -34.82
CA GLY A 217 -17.98 1.88 -34.37
C GLY A 217 -17.99 1.78 -32.84
N LEU A 218 -18.65 0.74 -32.33
CA LEU A 218 -18.55 0.32 -30.94
C LEU A 218 -17.15 -0.26 -30.67
N GLU A 219 -16.61 -0.05 -29.47
CA GLU A 219 -15.46 -0.82 -28.99
C GLU A 219 -15.77 -2.31 -28.86
#